data_AF-A0A3R5W0Y4-F1
#
_entry.id   AF-A0A3R5W0Y4-F1
#
_cell.length_a   1.000
_cell.length_b   1.000
_cell.length_c   1.000
_cell.angle_alpha   90.00
_cell.angle_beta   90.00
_cell.angle_gamma   90.00
#
_symmetry.space_group_name_H-M   'P 1'
#
loop_
_entity.id
_entity.type
_entity.pdbx_description
1 polymer ?
#
loop_
_entity_poly.entity_id
_entity_poly.type
_entity_poly.pdbx_seq_one_letter_code
_entity_poly.pdbx_strand_id
1 'polypeptide(L)'
;MRIEELKTPCYVIDEKQLKKNLSILQKVEKDTGCKILLAQKAFSCFYEYPLIGQYISGTTASGLFEARLGKEEMGKENHVFAPAYKEEDVKELVKICDHMVFNSFSQLEKYKTLCKETSVGIRINPECSTQGDHAIYDPCAKGSRLGVTFAHFKEQFTDEMYDYVDGLHFHTLCEQNADDLAKTLEAVEEKFGSYLYKMKWLNFGGGHHITRADYDIELLEKCILHMKEKYDLDIYLEPGEAIALNAGYLATTVMDVVDNDIQTLILDASAACHMPDVLEMPYRPPLRSSGMPEEKKYTYRLSSYTCLAGDIIGDYSFDEEKKVDDRLYFEDMAIYSMVKNNTFNGIPLPDIAVMDESGECKVIRSFSYEDFKGRLS
;
A
#
# COMPACT_ATOMS: atom_id res chain seq x y z
N MET A 1 14.38 19.17 -16.12
CA MET A 1 14.30 20.13 -14.98
C MET A 1 14.75 19.43 -13.72
N ARG A 2 15.30 20.13 -12.74
CA ARG A 2 15.64 19.58 -11.42
C ARG A 2 14.45 19.67 -10.46
N ILE A 3 14.52 18.95 -9.34
CA ILE A 3 13.43 18.92 -8.35
C ILE A 3 13.14 20.32 -7.77
N GLU A 4 14.18 21.14 -7.58
CA GLU A 4 14.10 22.52 -7.12
C GLU A 4 13.47 23.50 -8.13
N GLU A 5 13.30 23.08 -9.38
CA GLU A 5 12.67 23.87 -10.45
C GLU A 5 11.19 23.51 -10.64
N LEU A 6 10.70 22.43 -10.01
CA LEU A 6 9.30 22.02 -10.10
C LEU A 6 8.39 23.02 -9.38
N LYS A 7 7.23 23.32 -9.96
CA LYS A 7 6.18 24.06 -9.26
C LYS A 7 5.66 23.25 -8.07
N THR A 8 5.46 23.89 -6.93
CA THR A 8 4.91 23.26 -5.73
C THR A 8 3.39 23.52 -5.58
N PRO A 9 2.67 22.64 -4.84
CA PRO A 9 3.16 21.35 -4.32
C PRO A 9 3.29 20.29 -5.45
N CYS A 10 4.22 19.35 -5.30
CA CYS A 10 4.42 18.27 -6.27
C CYS A 10 4.90 16.98 -5.62
N TYR A 11 4.23 15.86 -5.94
CA TYR A 11 4.76 14.52 -5.67
C TYR A 11 5.82 14.18 -6.71
N VAL A 12 6.96 13.68 -6.27
CA VAL A 12 8.08 13.30 -7.14
C VAL A 12 8.46 11.87 -6.86
N ILE A 13 8.30 11.00 -7.85
CA ILE A 13 8.67 9.59 -7.77
C ILE A 13 10.12 9.41 -8.21
N ASP A 14 10.96 8.87 -7.35
CA ASP A 14 12.38 8.62 -7.62
C ASP A 14 12.56 7.21 -8.23
N GLU A 15 12.78 7.15 -9.54
CA GLU A 15 12.95 5.88 -10.24
C GLU A 15 14.21 5.12 -9.79
N LYS A 16 15.25 5.80 -9.33
CA LYS A 16 16.48 5.15 -8.85
C LYS A 16 16.19 4.38 -7.58
N GLN A 17 15.46 4.99 -6.65
CA GLN A 17 15.06 4.34 -5.40
C GLN A 17 14.01 3.25 -5.65
N LEU A 18 13.04 3.50 -6.54
CA LEU A 18 12.06 2.51 -6.96
C LEU A 18 12.74 1.26 -7.55
N LYS A 19 13.69 1.41 -8.49
CA LYS A 19 14.46 0.30 -9.06
C LYS A 19 15.27 -0.47 -8.03
N LYS A 20 15.82 0.22 -7.02
CA LYS A 20 16.53 -0.43 -5.90
C LYS A 20 15.58 -1.35 -5.14
N ASN A 21 14.40 -0.86 -4.77
CA ASN A 21 13.38 -1.66 -4.09
C ASN A 21 12.93 -2.85 -4.94
N LEU A 22 12.62 -2.60 -6.21
CA LEU A 22 12.20 -3.63 -7.16
C LEU A 22 13.26 -4.71 -7.39
N SER A 23 14.55 -4.36 -7.34
CA SER A 23 15.64 -5.33 -7.47
C SER A 23 15.71 -6.29 -6.28
N ILE A 24 15.42 -5.81 -5.07
CA ILE A 24 15.33 -6.64 -3.86
C ILE A 24 14.14 -7.61 -4.00
N LEU A 25 12.96 -7.09 -4.38
CA LEU A 25 11.76 -7.90 -4.57
C LEU A 25 11.95 -8.97 -5.66
N GLN A 26 12.56 -8.60 -6.79
CA GLN A 26 12.86 -9.55 -7.86
C GLN A 26 13.85 -10.64 -7.41
N LYS A 27 14.81 -10.33 -6.53
CA LYS A 27 15.69 -11.35 -5.95
C LYS A 27 14.87 -12.38 -5.16
N VAL A 28 13.93 -11.93 -4.33
CA VAL A 28 13.05 -12.84 -3.56
C VAL A 28 12.23 -13.74 -4.49
N GLU A 29 11.65 -13.21 -5.57
CA GLU A 29 10.95 -14.04 -6.58
C GLU A 29 11.89 -15.08 -7.21
N LYS A 30 13.10 -14.68 -7.59
CA LYS A 30 14.09 -15.58 -8.23
C LYS A 30 14.56 -16.69 -7.31
N ASP A 31 14.80 -16.38 -6.05
CA ASP A 31 15.40 -17.32 -5.09
C ASP A 31 14.38 -18.30 -4.51
N THR A 32 13.10 -17.93 -4.50
CA THR A 32 12.03 -18.76 -3.89
C THR A 32 10.99 -19.29 -4.87
N GLY A 33 10.90 -18.68 -6.06
CA GLY A 33 9.83 -18.95 -7.02
C GLY A 33 8.45 -18.51 -6.55
N CYS A 34 8.36 -17.60 -5.56
CA CYS A 34 7.10 -16.93 -5.25
C CYS A 34 6.75 -15.88 -6.32
N LYS A 35 5.52 -15.38 -6.24
CA LYS A 35 5.05 -14.27 -7.07
C LYS A 35 4.72 -13.07 -6.19
N ILE A 36 5.26 -11.92 -6.54
CA ILE A 36 5.06 -10.65 -5.86
C ILE A 36 4.10 -9.79 -6.69
N LEU A 37 3.04 -9.32 -6.04
CA LEU A 37 2.00 -8.51 -6.63
C LEU A 37 1.99 -7.12 -5.99
N LEU A 38 1.96 -6.05 -6.79
CA LEU A 38 1.82 -4.69 -6.30
C LEU A 38 0.43 -4.51 -5.66
N ALA A 39 0.40 -4.24 -4.35
CA ALA A 39 -0.82 -3.80 -3.69
C ALA A 39 -1.13 -2.33 -4.00
N GLN A 40 -2.00 -2.14 -4.99
CA GLN A 40 -2.34 -0.83 -5.56
C GLN A 40 -2.88 0.17 -4.54
N LYS A 41 -3.57 -0.33 -3.50
CA LYS A 41 -4.05 0.47 -2.36
C LYS A 41 -2.98 1.34 -1.70
N ALA A 42 -1.70 0.94 -1.79
CA ALA A 42 -0.58 1.69 -1.23
C ALA A 42 0.06 2.62 -2.27
N PHE A 43 0.19 2.15 -3.52
CA PHE A 43 0.85 2.89 -4.59
C PHE A 43 0.19 2.59 -5.94
N SER A 44 -0.40 3.61 -6.57
CA SER A 44 -1.07 3.51 -7.87
C SER A 44 -0.64 4.60 -8.86
N CYS A 45 0.62 5.06 -8.80
CA CYS A 45 1.17 5.91 -9.85
C CYS A 45 1.41 5.04 -11.10
N PHE A 46 0.36 4.84 -11.89
CA PHE A 46 0.34 3.84 -12.97
C PHE A 46 1.33 4.13 -14.10
N TYR A 47 1.84 5.36 -14.20
CA TYR A 47 2.96 5.69 -15.08
C TYR A 47 4.18 4.77 -14.84
N GLU A 48 4.39 4.32 -13.60
CA GLU A 48 5.48 3.43 -13.22
C GLU A 48 5.17 1.94 -13.44
N TYR A 49 3.94 1.57 -13.77
CA TYR A 49 3.55 0.16 -13.90
C TYR A 49 4.34 -0.60 -14.98
N PRO A 50 4.65 -0.02 -16.16
CA PRO A 50 5.53 -0.66 -17.13
C PRO A 50 6.96 -0.91 -16.61
N LEU A 51 7.48 -0.06 -15.72
CA LEU A 51 8.77 -0.27 -15.08
C LEU A 51 8.67 -1.34 -14.00
N ILE A 52 7.70 -1.23 -13.09
CA ILE A 52 7.45 -2.19 -12.00
C ILE A 52 7.22 -3.59 -12.55
N GLY A 53 6.43 -3.70 -13.62
CA GLY A 53 6.16 -4.93 -14.34
C GLY A 53 7.40 -5.58 -14.96
N GLN A 54 8.57 -4.94 -15.02
CA GLN A 54 9.80 -5.63 -15.43
C GLN A 54 10.39 -6.48 -14.31
N TYR A 55 9.99 -6.23 -13.05
CA TYR A 55 10.63 -6.80 -11.87
C TYR A 55 9.76 -7.80 -11.12
N ILE A 56 8.46 -7.56 -11.01
CA ILE A 56 7.53 -8.37 -10.21
C ILE A 56 6.42 -9.00 -11.06
N SER A 57 5.66 -9.92 -10.47
CA SER A 57 4.72 -10.79 -11.18
C SER A 57 3.37 -10.18 -11.53
N GLY A 58 2.93 -9.09 -10.89
CA GLY A 58 1.64 -8.50 -11.20
C GLY A 58 1.09 -7.48 -10.21
N THR A 59 -0.23 -7.38 -10.13
CA THR A 59 -0.96 -6.47 -9.23
C THR A 59 -2.00 -7.22 -8.39
N THR A 60 -2.25 -6.72 -7.19
CA THR A 60 -3.46 -7.06 -6.42
C THR A 60 -4.33 -5.82 -6.25
N ALA A 61 -5.64 -6.02 -6.24
CA ALA A 61 -6.65 -4.97 -6.25
C ALA A 61 -7.66 -5.16 -5.12
N SER A 62 -8.21 -4.05 -4.63
CA SER A 62 -9.25 -4.00 -3.60
C SER A 62 -10.68 -3.84 -4.16
N GLY A 63 -10.81 -3.80 -5.48
CA GLY A 63 -12.08 -3.64 -6.18
C GLY A 63 -11.92 -3.42 -7.70
N LEU A 64 -13.02 -3.10 -8.37
CA LEU A 64 -13.09 -3.03 -9.84
C LEU A 64 -12.11 -2.02 -10.46
N PHE A 65 -12.00 -0.81 -9.91
CA PHE A 65 -11.16 0.22 -10.53
C PHE A 65 -9.67 -0.08 -10.42
N GLU A 66 -9.19 -0.57 -9.27
CA GLU A 66 -7.81 -1.04 -9.15
C GLU A 66 -7.54 -2.25 -10.06
N ALA A 67 -8.48 -3.20 -10.13
CA ALA A 67 -8.33 -4.36 -11.01
C ALA A 67 -8.24 -3.96 -12.49
N ARG A 68 -9.04 -2.98 -12.91
CA ARG A 68 -8.96 -2.40 -14.26
C ARG A 68 -7.63 -1.70 -14.49
N LEU A 69 -7.18 -0.87 -13.55
CA LEU A 69 -5.91 -0.16 -13.65
C LEU A 69 -4.73 -1.13 -13.81
N GLY A 70 -4.67 -2.19 -12.99
CA GLY A 70 -3.65 -3.24 -13.11
C GLY A 70 -3.68 -3.95 -14.47
N LYS A 71 -4.88 -4.26 -14.96
CA LYS A 71 -5.06 -4.89 -16.28
C LYS A 71 -4.64 -3.98 -17.44
N GLU A 72 -5.03 -2.70 -17.39
CA GLU A 72 -4.84 -1.72 -18.46
C GLU A 72 -3.38 -1.24 -18.52
N GLU A 73 -2.75 -0.99 -17.37
CA GLU A 73 -1.45 -0.28 -17.30
C GLU A 73 -0.25 -1.20 -16.99
N MET A 74 -0.44 -2.34 -16.33
CA MET A 74 0.63 -3.33 -16.09
C MET A 74 0.52 -4.55 -17.00
N GLY A 75 -0.70 -5.07 -17.21
CA GLY A 75 -0.96 -6.18 -18.12
C GLY A 75 -0.36 -7.53 -17.70
N LYS A 76 -0.06 -7.69 -16.41
CA LYS A 76 0.47 -8.91 -15.78
C LYS A 76 -0.63 -9.66 -15.01
N GLU A 77 -0.23 -10.60 -14.15
CA GLU A 77 -1.15 -11.33 -13.29
C GLU A 77 -1.92 -10.37 -12.38
N ASN A 78 -3.21 -10.57 -12.25
CA ASN A 78 -4.11 -9.62 -11.60
C ASN A 78 -5.02 -10.33 -10.60
N HIS A 79 -4.80 -10.04 -9.32
CA HIS A 79 -5.58 -10.58 -8.20
C HIS A 79 -6.54 -9.53 -7.69
N VAL A 80 -7.70 -9.95 -7.19
CA VAL A 80 -8.63 -9.04 -6.50
C VAL A 80 -9.17 -9.64 -5.21
N PHE A 81 -9.21 -8.82 -4.17
CA PHE A 81 -9.88 -9.07 -2.91
C PHE A 81 -10.76 -7.89 -2.55
N ALA A 82 -12.05 -8.13 -2.28
CA ALA A 82 -12.91 -7.15 -1.63
C ALA A 82 -13.66 -7.79 -0.45
N PRO A 83 -13.94 -7.03 0.63
CA PRO A 83 -14.79 -7.52 1.72
C PRO A 83 -16.18 -7.99 1.25
N ALA A 84 -16.70 -7.37 0.19
CA ALA A 84 -17.90 -7.80 -0.52
C ALA A 84 -17.87 -7.28 -1.96
N TYR A 85 -18.42 -8.07 -2.88
CA TYR A 85 -18.56 -7.70 -4.29
C TYR A 85 -20.03 -7.44 -4.64
N LYS A 86 -20.24 -6.48 -5.55
CA LYS A 86 -21.50 -6.31 -6.26
C LYS A 86 -21.52 -7.24 -7.47
N GLU A 87 -22.70 -7.68 -7.90
CA GLU A 87 -22.81 -8.63 -9.00
C GLU A 87 -22.31 -8.03 -10.33
N GLU A 88 -22.58 -6.75 -10.57
CA GLU A 88 -22.07 -6.01 -11.73
C GLU A 88 -20.55 -5.93 -11.75
N ASP A 89 -19.92 -5.77 -10.58
CA ASP A 89 -18.46 -5.74 -10.47
C ASP A 89 -17.89 -7.14 -10.75
N VAL A 90 -18.49 -8.20 -10.17
CA VAL A 90 -18.06 -9.59 -10.43
C VAL A 90 -18.07 -9.91 -11.91
N LYS A 91 -19.13 -9.50 -12.64
CA LYS A 91 -19.25 -9.75 -14.09
C LYS A 91 -18.10 -9.17 -14.89
N GLU A 92 -17.50 -8.07 -14.45
CA GLU A 92 -16.31 -7.51 -15.10
C GLU A 92 -15.02 -8.07 -14.52
N LEU A 93 -14.93 -8.24 -13.20
CA LEU A 93 -13.75 -8.79 -12.53
C LEU A 93 -13.35 -10.16 -13.07
N VAL A 94 -14.30 -11.06 -13.32
CA VAL A 94 -14.01 -12.40 -13.88
C VAL A 94 -13.40 -12.36 -15.29
N LYS A 95 -13.48 -11.22 -16.00
CA LYS A 95 -12.88 -11.05 -17.33
C LYS A 95 -11.47 -10.47 -17.28
N ILE A 96 -11.11 -9.80 -16.18
CA ILE A 96 -9.86 -9.02 -16.09
C ILE A 96 -8.92 -9.50 -14.98
N CYS A 97 -9.40 -10.33 -14.05
CA CYS A 97 -8.61 -10.90 -12.96
C CYS A 97 -8.34 -12.38 -13.21
N ASP A 98 -7.12 -12.79 -12.92
CA ASP A 98 -6.69 -14.18 -12.90
C ASP A 98 -7.16 -14.87 -11.61
N HIS A 99 -7.15 -14.14 -10.49
CA HIS A 99 -7.58 -14.63 -9.18
C HIS A 99 -8.63 -13.72 -8.53
N MET A 100 -9.65 -14.34 -7.92
CA MET A 100 -10.66 -13.68 -7.11
C MET A 100 -10.71 -14.29 -5.71
N VAL A 101 -10.44 -13.47 -4.70
CA VAL A 101 -10.50 -13.88 -3.30
C VAL A 101 -11.79 -13.37 -2.68
N PHE A 102 -12.58 -14.27 -2.11
CA PHE A 102 -13.80 -13.94 -1.38
C PHE A 102 -13.52 -13.80 0.12
N ASN A 103 -14.20 -12.86 0.77
CA ASN A 103 -14.05 -12.62 2.20
C ASN A 103 -14.88 -13.59 3.08
N SER A 104 -15.93 -14.20 2.52
CA SER A 104 -16.85 -15.09 3.22
C SER A 104 -17.43 -16.17 2.30
N PHE A 105 -17.85 -17.30 2.88
CA PHE A 105 -18.55 -18.35 2.13
C PHE A 105 -19.85 -17.88 1.50
N SER A 106 -20.57 -16.95 2.14
CA SER A 106 -21.80 -16.38 1.57
C SER A 106 -21.57 -15.62 0.26
N GLN A 107 -20.45 -14.89 0.14
CA GLN A 107 -20.08 -14.21 -1.10
C GLN A 107 -19.57 -15.20 -2.15
N LEU A 108 -18.76 -16.18 -1.73
CA LEU A 108 -18.28 -17.26 -2.58
C LEU A 108 -19.45 -18.03 -3.22
N GLU A 109 -20.35 -18.55 -2.40
CA GLU A 109 -21.52 -19.33 -2.85
C GLU A 109 -22.41 -18.55 -3.81
N LYS A 110 -22.59 -17.25 -3.54
CA LYS A 110 -23.40 -16.38 -4.38
C LYS A 110 -22.84 -16.24 -5.80
N TYR A 111 -21.51 -16.20 -5.95
CA TYR A 111 -20.85 -15.80 -7.20
C TYR A 111 -19.99 -16.86 -7.86
N LYS A 112 -19.75 -18.03 -7.24
CA LYS A 112 -18.89 -19.09 -7.77
C LYS A 112 -19.23 -19.53 -9.20
N THR A 113 -20.50 -19.48 -9.58
CA THR A 113 -20.96 -19.86 -10.93
C THR A 113 -20.55 -18.87 -12.03
N LEU A 114 -20.16 -17.64 -11.65
CA LEU A 114 -19.61 -16.62 -12.55
C LEU A 114 -18.08 -16.79 -12.73
N CYS A 115 -17.38 -17.37 -11.75
CA CYS A 115 -15.93 -17.55 -11.74
C CYS A 115 -15.49 -18.84 -12.43
N LYS A 116 -15.82 -19.01 -13.72
CA LYS A 116 -15.55 -20.27 -14.45
C LYS A 116 -14.08 -20.46 -14.84
N GLU A 117 -13.42 -19.39 -15.23
CA GLU A 117 -12.02 -19.38 -15.71
C GLU A 117 -11.08 -18.64 -14.75
N THR A 118 -11.63 -18.02 -13.72
CA THR A 118 -10.91 -17.27 -12.69
C THR A 118 -10.57 -18.20 -11.54
N SER A 119 -9.32 -18.19 -11.08
CA SER A 119 -8.94 -18.94 -9.90
C SER A 119 -9.57 -18.34 -8.65
N VAL A 120 -10.22 -19.16 -7.85
CA VAL A 120 -11.02 -18.68 -6.71
C VAL A 120 -10.32 -19.01 -5.40
N GLY A 121 -10.29 -18.05 -4.49
CA GLY A 121 -9.83 -18.29 -3.13
C GLY A 121 -10.74 -17.73 -2.06
N ILE A 122 -10.45 -18.12 -0.82
CA ILE A 122 -11.14 -17.62 0.36
C ILE A 122 -10.12 -16.97 1.30
N ARG A 123 -10.44 -15.75 1.76
CA ARG A 123 -9.65 -15.11 2.81
C ARG A 123 -9.93 -15.81 4.13
N ILE A 124 -8.88 -16.31 4.78
CA ILE A 124 -8.95 -16.87 6.12
C ILE A 124 -8.54 -15.82 7.15
N ASN A 125 -9.07 -15.98 8.36
CA ASN A 125 -8.63 -15.24 9.54
C ASN A 125 -7.92 -16.23 10.48
N PRO A 126 -6.59 -16.17 10.60
CA PRO A 126 -5.84 -17.06 11.49
C PRO A 126 -6.03 -16.73 12.97
N GLU A 127 -6.69 -15.63 13.30
CA GLU A 127 -6.92 -15.13 14.67
C GLU A 127 -5.58 -15.04 15.44
N CYS A 128 -4.53 -14.60 14.73
CA CYS A 128 -3.20 -14.37 15.25
C CYS A 128 -2.88 -12.88 15.04
N SER A 129 -2.77 -12.14 16.14
CA SER A 129 -2.43 -10.73 16.12
C SER A 129 -0.96 -10.53 16.48
N THR A 130 -0.28 -9.76 15.65
CA THR A 130 1.11 -9.33 15.80
C THR A 130 1.25 -7.82 15.93
N GLN A 131 0.16 -7.06 15.77
CA GLN A 131 0.14 -5.59 15.61
C GLN A 131 0.34 -4.79 16.92
N GLY A 132 0.58 -5.47 18.05
CA GLY A 132 0.73 -4.82 19.35
C GLY A 132 -0.47 -3.93 19.72
N ASP A 133 -0.20 -2.67 20.06
CA ASP A 133 -1.22 -1.71 20.52
C ASP A 133 -2.01 -1.04 19.37
N HIS A 134 -1.66 -1.29 18.10
CA HIS A 134 -2.27 -0.67 16.92
C HIS A 134 -3.52 -1.42 16.43
N ALA A 135 -4.53 -1.51 17.29
CA ALA A 135 -5.75 -2.31 17.05
C ALA A 135 -6.55 -1.92 15.78
N ILE A 136 -6.38 -0.71 15.26
CA ILE A 136 -7.11 -0.21 14.08
C ILE A 136 -6.69 -0.93 12.77
N TYR A 137 -5.44 -1.40 12.69
CA TYR A 137 -4.92 -2.12 11.52
C TYR A 137 -4.95 -3.63 11.68
N ASP A 138 -5.27 -4.14 12.87
CA ASP A 138 -5.27 -5.57 13.16
C ASP A 138 -6.47 -6.26 12.48
N PRO A 139 -6.25 -7.01 11.38
CA PRO A 139 -7.33 -7.70 10.69
C PRO A 139 -7.75 -8.97 11.44
N CYS A 140 -7.01 -9.38 12.47
CA CYS A 140 -7.32 -10.48 13.38
C CYS A 140 -7.93 -9.99 14.70
N ALA A 141 -8.14 -8.68 14.87
CA ALA A 141 -8.78 -8.14 16.05
C ALA A 141 -10.16 -8.77 16.28
N LYS A 142 -10.56 -8.88 17.54
CA LYS A 142 -11.87 -9.42 17.91
C LYS A 142 -12.99 -8.62 17.24
N GLY A 143 -13.85 -9.32 16.49
CA GLY A 143 -14.94 -8.70 15.75
C GLY A 143 -14.53 -8.15 14.38
N SER A 144 -13.30 -8.41 13.93
CA SER A 144 -12.87 -8.12 12.56
C SER A 144 -13.85 -8.74 11.55
N ARG A 145 -14.16 -7.96 10.52
CA ARG A 145 -14.99 -8.38 9.38
C ARG A 145 -14.20 -9.11 8.30
N LEU A 146 -12.89 -9.28 8.47
CA LEU A 146 -11.97 -9.71 7.42
C LEU A 146 -11.61 -11.18 7.60
N GLY A 147 -11.92 -11.97 6.58
CA GLY A 147 -11.65 -13.40 6.49
C GLY A 147 -12.55 -14.29 7.35
N VAL A 148 -12.58 -15.56 6.99
CA VAL A 148 -13.32 -16.61 7.70
C VAL A 148 -12.47 -17.14 8.86
N THR A 149 -12.98 -17.07 10.09
CA THR A 149 -12.28 -17.65 11.26
C THR A 149 -12.25 -19.17 11.20
N PHE A 150 -11.31 -19.80 11.90
CA PHE A 150 -11.15 -21.26 11.87
C PHE A 150 -12.42 -22.02 12.25
N ALA A 151 -13.15 -21.55 13.27
CA ALA A 151 -14.40 -22.18 13.71
C ALA A 151 -15.44 -22.23 12.58
N HIS A 152 -15.65 -21.12 11.87
CA HIS A 152 -16.59 -21.06 10.75
C HIS A 152 -16.06 -21.82 9.52
N PHE A 153 -14.75 -21.81 9.30
CA PHE A 153 -14.12 -22.58 8.23
C PHE A 153 -14.38 -24.07 8.40
N LYS A 154 -14.15 -24.60 9.60
CA LYS A 154 -14.40 -26.01 9.93
C LYS A 154 -15.88 -26.39 9.79
N GLU A 155 -16.78 -25.48 10.12
CA GLU A 155 -18.23 -25.72 10.03
C GLU A 155 -18.76 -25.70 8.59
N GLN A 156 -18.25 -24.79 7.75
CA GLN A 156 -18.85 -24.47 6.46
C GLN A 156 -18.05 -24.98 5.25
N PHE A 157 -16.74 -25.21 5.37
CA PHE A 157 -15.92 -25.72 4.27
C PHE A 157 -16.14 -27.22 4.08
N THR A 158 -16.71 -27.61 2.93
CA THR A 158 -16.99 -29.01 2.59
C THR A 158 -16.03 -29.54 1.52
N ASP A 159 -15.94 -30.86 1.35
CA ASP A 159 -15.09 -31.46 0.31
C ASP A 159 -15.46 -31.02 -1.11
N GLU A 160 -16.75 -30.73 -1.37
CA GLU A 160 -17.21 -30.20 -2.67
C GLU A 160 -16.62 -28.82 -2.98
N MET A 161 -16.20 -28.06 -1.95
CA MET A 161 -15.59 -26.75 -2.16
C MET A 161 -14.22 -26.84 -2.83
N TYR A 162 -13.50 -27.96 -2.71
CA TYR A 162 -12.22 -28.15 -3.41
C TYR A 162 -12.37 -28.13 -4.94
N ASP A 163 -13.58 -28.35 -5.48
CA ASP A 163 -13.81 -28.31 -6.93
C ASP A 163 -13.79 -26.89 -7.51
N TYR A 164 -13.94 -25.87 -6.66
CA TYR A 164 -14.03 -24.47 -7.08
C TYR A 164 -13.33 -23.47 -6.14
N VAL A 165 -12.58 -23.94 -5.14
CA VAL A 165 -11.68 -23.13 -4.31
C VAL A 165 -10.27 -23.65 -4.52
N ASP A 166 -9.46 -22.85 -5.19
CA ASP A 166 -8.08 -23.18 -5.56
C ASP A 166 -7.06 -22.76 -4.50
N GLY A 167 -7.38 -21.80 -3.65
CA GLY A 167 -6.39 -21.31 -2.68
C GLY A 167 -6.94 -20.52 -1.51
N LEU A 168 -6.05 -20.29 -0.55
CA LEU A 168 -6.33 -19.50 0.64
C LEU A 168 -5.52 -18.21 0.60
N HIS A 169 -6.06 -17.17 1.21
CA HIS A 169 -5.40 -15.88 1.36
C HIS A 169 -5.48 -15.43 2.82
N PHE A 170 -4.39 -14.89 3.37
CA PHE A 170 -4.44 -14.15 4.62
C PHE A 170 -3.64 -12.86 4.47
N HIS A 171 -4.00 -11.88 5.27
CA HIS A 171 -3.25 -10.62 5.39
C HIS A 171 -3.41 -10.18 6.83
N THR A 172 -2.32 -10.25 7.59
CA THR A 172 -2.26 -9.99 9.04
C THR A 172 -1.23 -8.93 9.43
N LEU A 173 -0.27 -8.66 8.54
CA LEU A 173 0.84 -7.75 8.77
C LEU A 173 0.52 -6.31 8.32
N CYS A 174 1.23 -5.36 8.93
CA CYS A 174 1.20 -3.92 8.61
C CYS A 174 2.53 -3.34 9.11
N GLU A 175 3.42 -2.96 8.21
CA GLU A 175 4.76 -2.46 8.55
C GLU A 175 5.68 -3.41 9.35
N GLN A 176 5.48 -4.72 9.19
CA GLN A 176 6.11 -5.74 10.01
C GLN A 176 7.29 -6.46 9.33
N ASN A 177 8.11 -7.12 10.16
CA ASN A 177 9.26 -7.91 9.73
C ASN A 177 8.87 -9.39 9.54
N ALA A 178 9.79 -10.24 9.08
CA ALA A 178 9.50 -11.62 8.70
C ALA A 178 9.18 -12.55 9.88
N ASP A 179 9.57 -12.20 11.11
CA ASP A 179 9.24 -12.94 12.33
C ASP A 179 7.75 -12.92 12.65
N ASP A 180 7.07 -11.80 12.39
CA ASP A 180 5.61 -11.71 12.51
C ASP A 180 4.88 -12.59 11.47
N LEU A 181 5.44 -12.71 10.27
CA LEU A 181 4.96 -13.66 9.25
C LEU A 181 5.17 -15.10 9.73
N ALA A 182 6.37 -15.44 10.22
CA ALA A 182 6.66 -16.79 10.71
C ALA A 182 5.67 -17.22 11.81
N LYS A 183 5.41 -16.33 12.78
CA LYS A 183 4.40 -16.56 13.83
C LYS A 183 2.98 -16.69 13.27
N THR A 184 2.63 -15.90 12.25
CA THR A 184 1.34 -16.03 11.58
C THR A 184 1.22 -17.38 10.87
N LEU A 185 2.27 -17.83 10.19
CA LEU A 185 2.29 -19.10 9.47
C LEU A 185 2.15 -20.30 10.42
N GLU A 186 2.75 -20.27 11.60
CA GLU A 186 2.51 -21.29 12.63
C GLU A 186 1.01 -21.43 12.95
N ALA A 187 0.31 -20.31 13.16
CA ALA A 187 -1.12 -20.32 13.41
C ALA A 187 -1.95 -20.77 12.18
N VAL A 188 -1.52 -20.40 10.97
CA VAL A 188 -2.13 -20.85 9.72
C VAL A 188 -1.97 -22.37 9.55
N GLU A 189 -0.78 -22.92 9.80
CA GLU A 189 -0.52 -24.36 9.71
C GLU A 189 -1.27 -25.14 10.79
N GLU A 190 -1.30 -24.65 12.03
CA GLU A 190 -2.05 -25.28 13.13
C GLU A 190 -3.54 -25.40 12.80
N LYS A 191 -4.13 -24.31 12.30
CA LYS A 191 -5.59 -24.22 12.09
C LYS A 191 -6.02 -24.70 10.71
N PHE A 192 -5.31 -24.31 9.66
CA PHE A 192 -5.72 -24.52 8.27
C PHE A 192 -4.82 -25.50 7.50
N GLY A 193 -3.72 -25.96 8.10
CA GLY A 193 -2.72 -26.79 7.41
C GLY A 193 -3.27 -28.07 6.78
N SER A 194 -4.29 -28.71 7.37
CA SER A 194 -4.90 -29.90 6.77
C SER A 194 -5.61 -29.64 5.43
N TYR A 195 -6.10 -28.41 5.22
CA TYR A 195 -6.79 -28.01 3.99
C TYR A 195 -5.81 -27.63 2.87
N LEU A 196 -4.61 -27.16 3.24
CA LEU A 196 -3.59 -26.68 2.29
C LEU A 196 -3.08 -27.77 1.33
N TYR A 197 -3.06 -29.04 1.72
CA TYR A 197 -2.61 -30.15 0.85
C TYR A 197 -3.46 -30.35 -0.42
N LYS A 198 -4.66 -29.77 -0.47
CA LYS A 198 -5.56 -29.84 -1.63
C LYS A 198 -5.70 -28.48 -2.33
N MET A 199 -4.97 -27.46 -1.88
CA MET A 199 -4.95 -26.13 -2.47
C MET A 199 -3.82 -26.06 -3.50
N LYS A 200 -3.98 -25.17 -4.48
CA LYS A 200 -2.97 -24.87 -5.51
C LYS A 200 -2.06 -23.71 -5.10
N TRP A 201 -2.60 -22.78 -4.30
CA TRP A 201 -1.85 -21.59 -3.91
C TRP A 201 -2.23 -21.08 -2.51
N LEU A 202 -1.28 -20.33 -1.93
CA LEU A 202 -1.45 -19.60 -0.68
C LEU A 202 -0.87 -18.20 -0.84
N ASN A 203 -1.68 -17.18 -0.54
CA ASN A 203 -1.29 -15.79 -0.61
C ASN A 203 -1.11 -15.20 0.79
N PHE A 204 0.09 -14.72 1.09
CA PHE A 204 0.49 -14.16 2.40
C PHE A 204 0.07 -12.70 2.57
N GLY A 205 -0.59 -12.11 1.57
CA GLY A 205 -1.03 -10.73 1.58
C GLY A 205 0.13 -9.75 1.67
N GLY A 206 -0.17 -8.51 2.09
CA GLY A 206 0.81 -7.44 2.27
C GLY A 206 1.26 -7.23 3.71
N GLY A 207 1.86 -6.06 3.97
CA GLY A 207 2.37 -5.66 5.29
C GLY A 207 3.84 -6.02 5.53
N HIS A 208 4.47 -6.69 4.56
CA HIS A 208 5.88 -7.05 4.57
C HIS A 208 6.74 -5.84 4.18
N HIS A 209 7.63 -5.40 5.07
CA HIS A 209 8.60 -4.32 4.80
C HIS A 209 9.88 -4.80 4.12
N ILE A 210 9.74 -5.62 3.07
CA ILE A 210 10.84 -6.38 2.44
C ILE A 210 12.06 -5.51 2.06
N THR A 211 11.82 -4.26 1.69
CA THR A 211 12.86 -3.32 1.22
C THR A 211 13.39 -2.39 2.32
N ARG A 212 12.90 -2.53 3.55
CA ARG A 212 13.45 -1.85 4.73
C ARG A 212 14.82 -2.44 5.07
N ALA A 213 15.72 -1.61 5.57
CA ALA A 213 17.14 -1.97 5.73
C ALA A 213 17.40 -3.13 6.71
N ASP A 214 16.53 -3.32 7.70
CA ASP A 214 16.61 -4.34 8.76
C ASP A 214 15.65 -5.52 8.53
N TYR A 215 15.01 -5.63 7.36
CA TYR A 215 14.09 -6.73 7.09
C TYR A 215 14.84 -8.06 6.92
N ASP A 216 14.38 -9.11 7.60
CA ASP A 216 14.99 -10.45 7.54
C ASP A 216 14.52 -11.21 6.29
N ILE A 217 15.17 -10.92 5.17
CA ILE A 217 14.89 -11.56 3.88
C ILE A 217 15.15 -13.08 3.95
N GLU A 218 16.17 -13.53 4.68
CA GLU A 218 16.47 -14.96 4.77
C GLU A 218 15.36 -15.74 5.48
N LEU A 219 14.78 -15.16 6.53
CA LEU A 219 13.62 -15.76 7.20
C LEU A 219 12.39 -15.76 6.30
N LEU A 220 12.14 -14.67 5.56
CA LEU A 220 11.06 -14.63 4.57
C LEU A 220 11.21 -15.74 3.52
N GLU A 221 12.40 -15.89 2.95
CA GLU A 221 12.69 -16.92 1.95
C GLU A 221 12.46 -18.33 2.53
N LYS A 222 12.88 -18.59 3.78
CA LYS A 222 12.59 -19.85 4.50
C LYS A 222 11.09 -20.09 4.68
N CYS A 223 10.33 -19.08 5.08
CA CYS A 223 8.87 -19.18 5.25
C CYS A 223 8.18 -19.54 3.93
N ILE A 224 8.58 -18.89 2.83
CA ILE A 224 8.05 -19.16 1.49
C ILE A 224 8.35 -20.60 1.07
N LEU A 225 9.63 -21.00 1.13
CA LEU A 225 10.07 -22.32 0.70
C LEU A 225 9.44 -23.44 1.53
N HIS A 226 9.32 -23.25 2.85
CA HIS A 226 8.64 -24.22 3.72
C HIS A 226 7.19 -24.48 3.28
N MET A 227 6.40 -23.43 3.04
CA MET A 227 5.01 -23.60 2.61
C MET A 227 4.90 -24.20 1.20
N LYS A 228 5.80 -23.81 0.30
CA LYS A 228 5.89 -24.35 -1.06
C LYS A 228 6.22 -25.85 -1.04
N GLU A 229 7.26 -26.27 -0.32
CA GLU A 229 7.75 -27.64 -0.30
C GLU A 229 6.84 -28.60 0.48
N LYS A 230 6.30 -28.15 1.62
CA LYS A 230 5.47 -29.00 2.48
C LYS A 230 4.09 -29.28 1.89
N TYR A 231 3.51 -28.29 1.20
CA TYR A 231 2.13 -28.34 0.73
C TYR A 231 1.98 -28.32 -0.80
N ASP A 232 3.09 -28.21 -1.56
CA ASP A 232 3.10 -28.09 -3.03
C ASP A 232 2.30 -26.88 -3.54
N LEU A 233 2.54 -25.72 -2.93
CA LEU A 233 1.78 -24.48 -3.18
C LEU A 233 2.55 -23.46 -4.02
N ASP A 234 1.85 -22.79 -4.93
CA ASP A 234 2.29 -21.48 -5.41
C ASP A 234 2.09 -20.42 -4.32
N ILE A 235 3.14 -19.66 -4.03
CA ILE A 235 3.14 -18.65 -2.95
C ILE A 235 3.08 -17.25 -3.55
N TYR A 236 2.16 -16.44 -3.03
CA TYR A 236 1.98 -15.04 -3.40
C TYR A 236 2.26 -14.12 -2.23
N LEU A 237 2.84 -12.96 -2.53
CA LEU A 237 2.97 -11.83 -1.60
C LEU A 237 2.44 -10.56 -2.25
N GLU A 238 1.86 -9.69 -1.44
CA GLU A 238 1.22 -8.46 -1.91
C GLU A 238 1.81 -7.19 -1.25
N PRO A 239 3.14 -6.95 -1.33
CA PRO A 239 3.69 -5.72 -0.80
C PRO A 239 3.14 -4.51 -1.56
N GLY A 240 2.75 -3.48 -0.82
CA GLY A 240 2.45 -2.16 -1.38
C GLY A 240 3.59 -1.21 -1.03
N GLU A 241 3.76 -0.97 0.26
CA GLU A 241 4.79 -0.08 0.79
C GLU A 241 6.20 -0.48 0.38
N ALA A 242 6.58 -1.75 0.53
CA ALA A 242 7.93 -2.18 0.15
C ALA A 242 8.29 -1.95 -1.32
N ILE A 243 7.31 -1.74 -2.21
CA ILE A 243 7.61 -1.38 -3.61
C ILE A 243 8.14 0.07 -3.69
N ALA A 244 7.47 1.01 -3.04
CA ALA A 244 7.75 2.45 -3.19
C ALA A 244 8.31 3.12 -1.91
N LEU A 245 8.70 2.34 -0.91
CA LEU A 245 9.31 2.80 0.34
C LEU A 245 10.50 3.73 0.05
N ASN A 246 10.47 4.96 0.58
CA ASN A 246 11.48 5.99 0.34
C ASN A 246 11.74 6.35 -1.14
N ALA A 247 10.81 6.02 -2.06
CA ALA A 247 10.90 6.31 -3.48
C ALA A 247 9.98 7.47 -3.92
N GLY A 248 9.47 8.24 -2.96
CA GLY A 248 8.62 9.39 -3.24
C GLY A 248 8.90 10.57 -2.33
N TYR A 249 8.78 11.77 -2.89
CA TYR A 249 8.88 13.03 -2.19
C TYR A 249 7.61 13.85 -2.38
N LEU A 250 7.26 14.68 -1.40
CA LEU A 250 6.34 15.80 -1.59
C LEU A 250 7.13 17.09 -1.42
N ALA A 251 7.37 17.77 -2.54
CA ALA A 251 7.99 19.07 -2.57
C ALA A 251 6.93 20.15 -2.28
N THR A 252 7.23 21.04 -1.33
CA THR A 252 6.35 22.13 -0.91
C THR A 252 7.16 23.40 -0.64
N THR A 253 6.49 24.54 -0.61
CA THR A 253 7.08 25.85 -0.37
C THR A 253 6.42 26.50 0.85
N VAL A 254 7.23 27.15 1.69
CA VAL A 254 6.74 27.99 2.79
C VAL A 254 6.06 29.23 2.21
N MET A 255 4.76 29.36 2.46
CA MET A 255 3.94 30.50 2.05
C MET A 255 3.97 31.66 3.04
N ASP A 256 4.02 31.33 4.34
CA ASP A 256 4.02 32.32 5.42
C ASP A 256 4.69 31.74 6.68
N VAL A 257 5.15 32.63 7.56
CA VAL A 257 5.68 32.28 8.88
C VAL A 257 4.90 33.09 9.92
N VAL A 258 4.11 32.40 10.73
CA VAL A 258 3.25 33.03 11.73
C VAL A 258 3.74 32.73 13.14
N ASP A 259 3.61 33.71 14.03
CA ASP A 259 3.93 33.57 15.45
C ASP A 259 2.67 33.80 16.28
N ASN A 260 2.22 32.75 16.96
CA ASN A 260 1.14 32.80 17.94
C ASN A 260 1.49 31.85 19.09
N ASP A 261 2.51 32.21 19.86
CA ASP A 261 3.20 31.41 20.88
C ASP A 261 4.05 30.26 20.32
N ILE A 262 3.65 29.71 19.17
CA ILE A 262 4.38 28.70 18.40
C ILE A 262 4.69 29.27 17.01
N GLN A 263 5.97 29.31 16.66
CA GLN A 263 6.44 29.61 15.31
C GLN A 263 5.94 28.54 14.34
N THR A 264 5.10 28.93 13.39
CA THR A 264 4.42 28.01 12.47
C THR A 264 4.72 28.38 11.02
N LEU A 265 5.16 27.39 10.24
CA LEU A 265 5.33 27.51 8.80
C LEU A 265 4.02 27.10 8.12
N ILE A 266 3.43 28.03 7.36
CA ILE A 266 2.27 27.75 6.50
C ILE A 266 2.81 27.27 5.16
N LEU A 267 2.49 26.04 4.77
CA LEU A 267 2.98 25.42 3.55
C LEU A 267 1.90 25.44 2.46
N ASP A 268 2.33 25.35 1.20
CA ASP A 268 1.45 25.11 0.04
C ASP A 268 1.06 23.63 -0.13
N ALA A 269 1.27 22.81 0.92
CA ALA A 269 0.81 21.44 1.04
C ALA A 269 -0.02 21.25 2.32
N SER A 270 -0.88 20.23 2.37
CA SER A 270 -1.83 19.99 3.47
C SER A 270 -1.77 18.56 3.99
N ALA A 271 -1.83 18.40 5.32
CA ALA A 271 -2.00 17.09 5.94
C ALA A 271 -3.33 16.47 5.53
N ALA A 272 -4.42 17.22 5.70
CA ALA A 272 -5.77 16.74 5.38
C ALA A 272 -5.98 16.40 3.89
N CYS A 273 -5.33 17.13 2.98
CA CYS A 273 -5.54 16.97 1.54
C CYS A 273 -4.51 16.05 0.88
N HIS A 274 -3.24 16.15 1.25
CA HIS A 274 -2.11 15.60 0.47
C HIS A 274 -1.31 14.53 1.21
N MET A 275 -1.43 14.44 2.53
CA MET A 275 -0.84 13.35 3.32
C MET A 275 -1.80 12.89 4.42
N PRO A 276 -3.01 12.39 4.07
CA PRO A 276 -4.09 12.20 5.05
C PRO A 276 -3.75 11.26 6.21
N ASP A 277 -2.82 10.32 6.02
CA ASP A 277 -2.34 9.45 7.11
C ASP A 277 -1.74 10.21 8.27
N VAL A 278 -1.20 11.41 8.06
CA VAL A 278 -0.73 12.29 9.14
C VAL A 278 -1.84 12.60 10.15
N LEU A 279 -3.09 12.68 9.69
CA LEU A 279 -4.24 12.96 10.56
C LEU A 279 -5.03 11.70 10.92
N GLU A 280 -5.24 10.80 9.97
CA GLU A 280 -6.00 9.58 10.17
C GLU A 280 -5.27 8.62 11.11
N MET A 281 -3.94 8.61 11.06
CA MET A 281 -3.07 7.59 11.63
C MET A 281 -1.72 8.22 12.00
N PRO A 282 -1.63 9.01 13.09
CA PRO A 282 -0.64 10.08 13.32
C PRO A 282 0.80 9.75 12.93
N TYR A 283 1.04 9.78 11.61
CA TYR A 283 2.30 9.53 10.95
C TYR A 283 3.01 10.86 10.90
N ARG A 284 4.29 10.86 11.22
CA ARG A 284 5.13 12.05 11.10
C ARG A 284 6.09 11.82 9.94
N PRO A 285 5.79 12.36 8.75
CA PRO A 285 6.62 12.13 7.59
C PRO A 285 8.08 12.52 7.85
N PRO A 286 9.06 11.72 7.41
CA PRO A 286 10.43 12.16 7.38
C PRO A 286 10.52 13.44 6.53
N LEU A 287 11.22 14.44 7.05
CA LEU A 287 11.41 15.71 6.35
C LEU A 287 12.90 15.96 6.19
N ARG A 288 13.33 16.15 4.94
CA ARG A 288 14.74 16.32 4.59
C ARG A 288 15.39 17.44 5.41
N SER A 289 16.57 17.14 5.96
CA SER A 289 17.37 18.08 6.75
C SER A 289 16.69 18.60 8.03
N SER A 290 15.61 17.98 8.49
CA SER A 290 14.96 18.28 9.77
C SER A 290 15.41 17.34 10.90
N GLY A 291 15.01 17.65 12.13
CA GLY A 291 15.09 16.78 13.29
C GLY A 291 13.77 16.71 14.05
N MET A 292 13.78 16.01 15.19
CA MET A 292 12.71 16.07 16.18
C MET A 292 12.59 17.50 16.76
N PRO A 293 11.43 17.88 17.32
CA PRO A 293 11.32 19.15 18.04
C PRO A 293 12.46 19.31 19.05
N GLU A 294 13.03 20.52 19.12
CA GLU A 294 14.12 20.89 20.03
C GLU A 294 15.47 20.18 19.79
N GLU A 295 15.56 19.26 18.82
CA GLU A 295 16.84 18.60 18.46
C GLU A 295 17.81 19.57 17.79
N LYS A 296 17.30 20.43 16.90
CA LYS A 296 18.06 21.45 16.17
C LYS A 296 17.69 22.86 16.62
N LYS A 297 18.47 23.84 16.14
CA LYS A 297 18.46 25.23 16.61
C LYS A 297 17.09 25.93 16.52
N TYR A 298 16.31 25.66 15.47
CA TYR A 298 15.02 26.33 15.23
C TYR A 298 13.90 25.29 15.14
N THR A 299 12.90 25.37 16.02
CA THR A 299 11.73 24.49 16.00
C THR A 299 10.52 25.22 15.44
N TYR A 300 9.80 24.55 14.54
CA TYR A 300 8.57 25.05 13.94
C TYR A 300 7.48 23.99 13.97
N ARG A 301 6.24 24.45 14.09
CA ARG A 301 5.08 23.69 13.66
C ARG A 301 4.90 23.84 12.16
N LEU A 302 4.67 22.73 11.46
CA LEU A 302 4.35 22.76 10.03
C LEU A 302 2.84 22.58 9.87
N SER A 303 2.21 23.49 9.13
CA SER A 303 0.77 23.52 8.88
C SER A 303 0.50 23.93 7.43
N SER A 304 -0.77 24.09 7.09
CA SER A 304 -1.22 24.33 5.72
C SER A 304 -2.07 25.59 5.60
N TYR A 305 -2.42 25.89 4.35
CA TYR A 305 -3.32 26.94 3.91
C TYR A 305 -4.80 26.50 3.81
N THR A 306 -5.20 25.38 4.43
CA THR A 306 -6.62 25.06 4.63
C THR A 306 -7.20 25.87 5.80
N CYS A 307 -8.53 25.90 5.92
CA CYS A 307 -9.19 26.53 7.07
C CYS A 307 -9.39 25.56 8.25
N LEU A 308 -8.87 24.33 8.17
CA LEU A 308 -9.04 23.34 9.23
C LEU A 308 -8.00 23.59 10.33
N ALA A 309 -8.46 23.93 11.53
CA ALA A 309 -7.58 24.20 12.67
C ALA A 309 -6.65 23.02 13.03
N GLY A 310 -7.08 21.78 12.74
CA GLY A 310 -6.30 20.56 12.97
C GLY A 310 -5.40 20.16 11.80
N ASP A 311 -5.26 20.97 10.75
CA ASP A 311 -4.37 20.66 9.62
C ASP A 311 -2.91 20.95 9.98
N ILE A 312 -2.40 20.14 10.90
CA ILE A 312 -1.06 20.21 11.46
C ILE A 312 -0.31 18.97 10.96
N ILE A 313 0.79 19.20 10.25
CA ILE A 313 1.64 18.13 9.74
C ILE A 313 2.53 17.56 10.87
N GLY A 314 2.94 18.42 11.80
CA GLY A 314 3.73 18.06 12.96
C GLY A 314 4.77 19.13 13.30
N ASP A 315 5.50 18.88 14.38
CA ASP A 315 6.56 19.77 14.85
C ASP A 315 7.93 19.23 14.39
N TYR A 316 8.77 20.11 13.84
CA TYR A 316 10.07 19.80 13.23
C TYR A 316 11.12 20.82 13.66
N SER A 317 12.38 20.43 13.70
CA SER A 317 13.48 21.36 13.93
C SER A 317 14.47 21.42 12.77
N PHE A 318 15.16 22.55 12.61
CA PHE A 318 16.14 22.82 11.56
C PHE A 318 17.39 23.53 12.11
N ASP A 319 18.52 23.36 11.41
CA ASP A 319 19.79 24.02 11.76
C ASP A 319 19.78 25.51 11.40
N GLU A 320 19.03 25.87 10.37
CA GLU A 320 18.87 27.22 9.84
C GLU A 320 17.42 27.70 9.98
N GLU A 321 17.25 29.01 10.18
CA GLU A 321 15.95 29.67 10.26
C GLU A 321 15.20 29.54 8.93
N LYS A 322 13.91 29.22 8.98
CA LYS A 322 13.06 29.07 7.79
C LYS A 322 12.34 30.35 7.44
N LYS A 323 12.22 30.61 6.15
CA LYS A 323 11.66 31.84 5.57
C LYS A 323 10.61 31.51 4.51
N VAL A 324 9.78 32.50 4.20
CA VAL A 324 8.90 32.44 3.03
C VAL A 324 9.74 32.14 1.78
N ASP A 325 9.17 31.36 0.87
CA ASP A 325 9.79 30.81 -0.34
C ASP A 325 10.82 29.69 -0.12
N ASP A 326 11.14 29.31 1.12
CA ASP A 326 11.97 28.13 1.36
C ASP A 326 11.25 26.86 0.89
N ARG A 327 12.00 25.98 0.22
CA ARG A 327 11.52 24.67 -0.20
C ARG A 327 11.75 23.62 0.87
N LEU A 328 10.72 22.83 1.13
CA LEU A 328 10.74 21.67 2.01
C LEU A 328 10.40 20.42 1.20
N TYR A 329 10.98 19.29 1.59
CA TYR A 329 10.81 18.00 0.91
C TYR A 329 10.47 16.93 1.94
N PHE A 330 9.18 16.63 2.06
CA PHE A 330 8.76 15.44 2.80
C PHE A 330 9.19 14.21 2.01
N GLU A 331 9.80 13.26 2.69
CA GLU A 331 10.24 11.99 2.13
C GLU A 331 9.19 10.92 2.44
N ASP A 332 9.32 9.77 1.77
CA ASP A 332 8.40 8.64 1.91
C ASP A 332 6.94 8.99 1.54
N MET A 333 6.79 9.80 0.49
CA MET A 333 5.52 10.38 0.05
C MET A 333 4.97 9.75 -1.24
N ALA A 334 5.47 8.59 -1.66
CA ALA A 334 4.88 7.81 -2.75
C ALA A 334 3.73 6.92 -2.25
N ILE A 335 3.91 6.36 -1.05
CA ILE A 335 3.03 5.36 -0.43
C ILE A 335 1.88 6.05 0.32
N TYR A 336 0.67 5.52 0.21
CA TYR A 336 -0.55 5.97 0.89
C TYR A 336 -0.78 7.50 0.86
N SER A 337 -0.29 8.19 -0.18
CA SER A 337 -0.46 9.62 -0.37
C SER A 337 -1.44 9.88 -1.52
N MET A 338 -0.96 9.77 -2.77
CA MET A 338 -1.73 10.04 -4.00
C MET A 338 -3.02 9.22 -4.08
N VAL A 339 -3.01 7.99 -3.56
CA VAL A 339 -4.14 7.05 -3.57
C VAL A 339 -5.31 7.48 -2.69
N LYS A 340 -5.09 8.40 -1.75
CA LYS A 340 -6.11 8.87 -0.79
C LYS A 340 -6.18 10.39 -0.67
N ASN A 341 -5.44 11.12 -1.50
CA ASN A 341 -5.48 12.57 -1.50
C ASN A 341 -6.86 13.09 -1.93
N ASN A 342 -7.13 14.34 -1.58
CA ASN A 342 -8.42 14.95 -1.84
C ASN A 342 -8.30 16.46 -2.04
N THR A 343 -9.40 17.07 -2.46
CA THR A 343 -9.50 18.50 -2.76
C THR A 343 -10.38 19.21 -1.73
N PHE A 344 -10.28 18.82 -0.46
CA PHE A 344 -10.94 19.52 0.64
C PHE A 344 -10.56 21.02 0.61
N ASN A 345 -11.48 21.90 1.02
CA ASN A 345 -11.35 23.36 0.87
C ASN A 345 -11.13 23.88 -0.56
N GLY A 346 -11.27 23.05 -1.61
CA GLY A 346 -10.93 23.44 -2.98
C GLY A 346 -9.43 23.57 -3.20
N ILE A 347 -8.61 23.01 -2.30
CA ILE A 347 -7.17 22.96 -2.44
C ILE A 347 -6.80 22.11 -3.67
N PRO A 348 -5.95 22.61 -4.58
CA PRO A 348 -5.53 21.85 -5.74
C PRO A 348 -4.73 20.61 -5.31
N LEU A 349 -4.82 19.55 -6.10
CA LEU A 349 -3.95 18.40 -5.93
C LEU A 349 -2.50 18.77 -6.33
N PRO A 350 -1.48 18.20 -5.68
CA PRO A 350 -0.10 18.36 -6.10
C PRO A 350 0.11 17.77 -7.48
N ASP A 351 0.94 18.41 -8.30
CA ASP A 351 1.38 17.83 -9.57
C ASP A 351 2.14 16.53 -9.30
N ILE A 352 2.18 15.62 -10.29
CA ILE A 352 2.93 14.37 -10.20
C ILE A 352 4.07 14.44 -11.20
N ALA A 353 5.29 14.22 -10.71
CA ALA A 353 6.50 14.15 -11.50
C ALA A 353 7.25 12.83 -11.24
N VAL A 354 8.07 12.45 -12.21
CA VAL A 354 9.02 11.33 -12.11
C VAL A 354 10.43 11.90 -12.21
N MET A 355 11.35 11.35 -11.43
CA MET A 355 12.76 11.72 -11.40
C MET A 355 13.60 10.53 -11.81
N ASP A 356 14.37 10.70 -12.88
CA ASP A 356 15.25 9.66 -13.40
C ASP A 356 16.55 9.52 -12.58
N GLU A 357 17.38 8.54 -12.96
CA GLU A 357 18.66 8.27 -12.28
C GLU A 357 19.69 9.40 -12.38
N SER A 358 19.54 10.30 -13.35
CA SER A 358 20.39 11.49 -13.49
C SER A 358 19.93 12.65 -12.58
N GLY A 359 18.75 12.51 -11.96
CA GLY A 359 18.07 13.54 -11.20
C GLY A 359 17.30 14.54 -12.08
N GLU A 360 16.97 14.17 -13.31
CA GLU A 360 16.08 14.95 -14.16
C GLU A 360 14.62 14.60 -13.85
N CYS A 361 13.82 15.61 -13.55
CA CYS A 361 12.40 15.50 -13.31
C CYS A 361 11.57 15.80 -14.56
N LYS A 362 10.47 15.08 -14.72
CA LYS A 362 9.44 15.29 -15.73
C LYS A 362 8.06 15.26 -15.07
N VAL A 363 7.29 16.34 -15.22
CA VAL A 363 5.88 16.36 -14.80
C VAL A 363 5.07 15.45 -15.72
N ILE A 364 4.37 14.48 -15.13
CA ILE A 364 3.52 13.50 -15.85
C ILE A 364 2.03 13.80 -15.69
N ARG A 365 1.66 14.55 -14.65
CA ARG A 365 0.28 15.00 -14.43
C ARG A 365 0.28 16.36 -13.73
N SER A 366 -0.52 17.28 -14.25
CA SER A 366 -0.92 18.48 -13.53
C SER A 366 -2.43 18.49 -13.33
N PHE A 367 -2.87 19.07 -12.23
CA PHE A 367 -4.29 19.17 -11.88
C PHE A 367 -4.80 20.59 -12.00
N SER A 368 -6.07 20.70 -12.37
CA SER A 368 -6.75 21.95 -12.69
C SER A 368 -8.03 22.10 -11.90
N TYR A 369 -8.68 23.25 -12.07
CA TYR A 369 -10.01 23.49 -11.51
C TYR A 369 -11.05 22.45 -11.98
N GLU A 370 -10.94 21.93 -13.20
CA GLU A 370 -11.90 20.94 -13.70
C GLU A 370 -11.75 19.58 -12.98
N ASP A 371 -10.56 19.24 -12.48
CA ASP A 371 -10.37 18.04 -11.66
C ASP A 371 -11.08 18.15 -10.29
N PHE A 372 -11.07 19.35 -9.69
CA PHE A 372 -11.84 19.63 -8.49
C PHE A 372 -13.35 19.58 -8.78
N LYS A 373 -13.80 20.29 -9.81
CA LYS A 373 -15.21 20.44 -10.15
C LYS A 373 -15.86 19.13 -10.60
N GLY A 374 -15.17 18.33 -11.41
CA GLY A 374 -15.70 17.07 -11.96
C GLY A 374 -16.00 15.99 -10.92
N ARG A 375 -15.49 16.14 -9.69
CA ARG A 375 -15.82 15.25 -8.56
C ARG A 375 -17.15 15.60 -7.87
N LEU A 376 -17.73 16.77 -8.13
CA LEU A 376 -18.83 17.31 -7.34
C LEU A 376 -20.20 17.22 -8.00
N SER A 377 -20.30 17.03 -9.33
CA SER A 377 -21.58 16.82 -10.04
C SER A 377 -21.42 16.32 -11.46
#